data_AF-A0A218YZX3-F1
#
_entry.id   AF-A0A218YZX3-F1
#
_cell.length_a   1.000
_cell.length_b   1.000
_cell.length_c   1.000
_cell.angle_alpha   90.00
_cell.angle_beta   90.00
_cell.angle_gamma   90.00
#
_symmetry.space_group_name_H-M   'P 1'
#
loop_
_entity.id
_entity.type
_entity.pdbx_description
1 polymer ?
#
loop_
_entity_poly.entity_id
_entity_poly.type
_entity_poly.pdbx_seq_one_letter_code
_entity_poly.pdbx_strand_id
1 'polypeptide(L)'
;MIGDMFGAVHKSYSKRLTTGGCAPGASGKAGFGFELAMKYARHALNCAKAAGTRGQVGEVALENLEKASKYDAELGGRPLDSSAMYGTIRREAGLDFFTDFRKERNSKK
;
A
#
# COMPACT_ATOMS: atom_id res chain seq x y z
N MET A 1 -3.66 -20.20 9.59
CA MET A 1 -2.47 -19.66 10.30
C MET A 1 -2.57 -18.15 10.57
N ILE A 2 -2.44 -17.20 9.63
CA ILE A 2 -2.55 -15.75 9.98
C ILE A 2 -3.99 -15.29 10.29
N GLY A 3 -4.98 -15.75 9.52
CA GLY A 3 -6.38 -15.34 9.73
C GLY A 3 -6.97 -15.80 11.04
N ASP A 4 -6.57 -16.99 11.49
CA ASP A 4 -7.11 -17.60 12.72
C ASP A 4 -6.52 -16.91 13.96
N MET A 5 -5.29 -16.39 13.86
CA MET A 5 -4.59 -15.71 14.97
C MET A 5 -4.85 -14.20 15.02
N PHE A 6 -4.98 -13.53 13.88
CA PHE A 6 -5.00 -12.05 13.79
C PHE A 6 -6.21 -11.49 13.05
N GLY A 7 -7.15 -12.35 12.65
CA GLY A 7 -8.39 -11.97 12.00
C GLY A 7 -8.24 -11.65 10.50
N ALA A 8 -9.39 -11.32 9.90
CA ALA A 8 -9.52 -11.16 8.45
C ALA A 8 -8.71 -9.98 7.88
N VAL A 9 -8.57 -8.88 8.64
CA VAL A 9 -7.85 -7.69 8.19
C VAL A 9 -6.38 -7.98 7.97
N HIS A 10 -5.70 -8.55 8.97
CA HIS A 10 -4.28 -8.92 8.88
C HIS A 10 -4.04 -9.98 7.81
N LYS A 11 -4.93 -10.98 7.70
CA LYS A 11 -4.88 -11.95 6.60
C LYS A 11 -4.94 -11.26 5.23
N SER A 12 -5.80 -10.25 5.08
CA SER A 12 -5.95 -9.52 3.82
C SER A 12 -4.67 -8.74 3.45
N TYR A 13 -4.04 -8.07 4.41
CA TYR A 13 -2.78 -7.36 4.19
C TYR A 13 -1.63 -8.32 3.89
N SER A 14 -1.51 -9.40 4.66
CA SER A 14 -0.50 -10.45 4.42
C SER A 14 -0.62 -11.01 3.00
N LYS A 15 -1.84 -11.30 2.52
CA LYS A 15 -2.06 -11.75 1.14
C LYS A 15 -1.62 -10.70 0.13
N ARG A 16 -1.99 -9.42 0.31
CA ARG A 16 -1.57 -8.35 -0.62
C ARG A 16 -0.05 -8.19 -0.69
N LEU A 17 0.63 -8.19 0.46
CA LEU A 17 2.08 -8.05 0.53
C LEU A 17 2.81 -9.23 -0.11
N THR A 18 2.42 -10.46 0.24
CA THR A 18 3.09 -11.68 -0.25
C THR A 18 2.83 -11.97 -1.72
N THR A 19 1.70 -11.53 -2.28
CA THR A 19 1.39 -11.73 -3.71
C THR A 19 1.71 -10.50 -4.58
N GLY A 20 2.20 -9.40 -4.01
CA GLY A 20 2.35 -8.11 -4.72
C GLY A 20 1.01 -7.51 -5.18
N GLY A 21 -0.07 -7.84 -4.50
CA GLY A 21 -1.45 -7.45 -4.80
C GLY A 21 -1.81 -6.04 -4.32
N CYS A 22 -0.86 -5.11 -4.35
CA CYS A 22 -1.02 -3.76 -3.81
C CYS A 22 -1.86 -2.82 -4.71
N ALA A 23 -2.22 -3.30 -5.90
CA ALA A 23 -3.27 -2.72 -6.74
C ALA A 23 -4.31 -3.81 -7.05
N PRO A 24 -5.62 -3.50 -7.03
CA PRO A 24 -6.68 -4.40 -7.49
C PRO A 24 -6.52 -4.75 -8.99
N GLY A 25 -7.36 -5.65 -9.50
CA GLY A 25 -7.50 -5.78 -10.97
C GLY A 25 -7.98 -4.44 -11.57
N ALA A 26 -7.82 -4.22 -12.87
CA ALA A 26 -8.16 -2.91 -13.46
C ALA A 26 -9.66 -2.53 -13.32
N SER A 27 -10.53 -3.50 -13.04
CA SER A 27 -11.96 -3.29 -12.74
C SER A 27 -12.30 -3.47 -11.25
N GLY A 28 -11.31 -3.72 -10.40
CA GLY A 28 -11.51 -3.98 -8.98
C GLY A 28 -11.35 -2.71 -8.13
N LYS A 29 -11.99 -2.70 -6.96
CA LYS A 29 -11.84 -1.65 -5.96
C LYS A 29 -10.73 -2.00 -4.97
N ALA A 30 -9.97 -0.99 -4.53
CA ALA A 30 -9.05 -1.16 -3.41
C ALA A 30 -9.81 -1.53 -2.13
N GLY A 31 -9.23 -2.39 -1.30
CA GLY A 31 -9.83 -2.73 0.01
C GLY A 31 -9.82 -1.51 0.93
N PHE A 32 -8.72 -0.76 0.90
CA PHE A 32 -8.60 0.56 1.51
C PHE A 32 -7.77 1.45 0.58
N GLY A 33 -8.41 2.48 0.00
CA GLY A 33 -7.76 3.33 -1.01
C GLY A 33 -6.58 4.11 -0.46
N PHE A 34 -5.52 4.25 -1.25
CA PHE A 34 -4.29 4.93 -0.82
C PHE A 34 -4.53 6.40 -0.42
N GLU A 35 -5.39 7.15 -1.13
CA GLU A 35 -5.70 8.55 -0.79
C GLU A 35 -6.29 8.68 0.62
N LEU A 36 -7.23 7.78 0.93
CA LEU A 36 -7.86 7.72 2.23
C LEU A 36 -6.83 7.33 3.31
N ALA A 37 -5.96 6.38 3.00
CA ALA A 37 -4.86 6.01 3.89
C ALA A 37 -3.90 7.18 4.17
N MET A 38 -3.51 7.95 3.15
CA MET A 38 -2.69 9.15 3.34
C MET A 38 -3.38 10.18 4.22
N LYS A 39 -4.68 10.44 4.00
CA LYS A 39 -5.46 11.37 4.83
C LYS A 39 -5.45 10.95 6.30
N TYR A 40 -5.71 9.68 6.59
CA TYR A 40 -5.70 9.17 7.97
C TYR A 40 -4.30 9.18 8.58
N ALA A 41 -3.26 8.85 7.82
CA ALA A 41 -1.88 8.91 8.29
C ALA A 41 -1.48 10.34 8.68
N ARG A 42 -1.78 11.34 7.84
CA ARG A 42 -1.55 12.76 8.17
C ARG A 42 -2.31 13.18 9.42
N HIS A 43 -3.57 12.76 9.55
CA HIS A 43 -4.37 13.07 10.74
C HIS A 43 -3.75 12.47 12.01
N ALA A 44 -3.37 11.19 11.97
CA ALA A 44 -2.72 10.52 13.10
C ALA A 44 -1.39 11.19 13.50
N LEU A 45 -0.57 11.60 12.53
CA LEU A 45 0.68 12.32 12.79
C LEU A 45 0.43 13.72 13.41
N ASN A 46 -0.62 14.42 12.97
CA ASN A 46 -1.01 15.69 13.59
C ASN A 46 -1.45 15.50 15.05
N CYS A 47 -2.21 14.43 15.35
CA CYS A 47 -2.57 14.08 16.73
C CYS A 47 -1.34 13.75 17.57
N ALA A 48 -0.40 12.95 17.04
CA ALA A 48 0.84 12.62 17.73
C ALA A 48 1.64 13.89 18.08
N LYS A 49 1.79 14.80 17.11
CA LYS A 49 2.45 16.09 17.29
C LYS A 49 1.76 16.95 18.36
N ALA A 50 0.44 17.03 18.34
CA ALA A 50 -0.34 17.78 19.33
C ALA A 50 -0.17 17.22 20.76
N ALA A 51 0.03 15.91 20.88
CA ALA A 51 0.34 15.23 22.14
C ALA A 51 1.82 15.31 22.56
N GLY A 52 2.68 16.01 21.81
CA GLY A 52 4.12 16.09 22.10
C GLY A 52 4.89 14.80 21.83
N THR A 53 4.36 13.91 20.99
CA THR A 53 4.96 12.61 20.64
C THR A 53 5.34 12.54 19.17
N ARG A 54 6.31 11.68 18.83
CA ARG A 54 6.71 11.42 17.44
C ARG A 54 6.18 10.08 16.95
N GLY A 55 5.42 10.11 15.86
CA GLY A 55 4.89 8.92 15.19
C GLY A 55 5.82 8.38 14.09
N GLN A 56 7.06 7.99 14.42
CA GLN A 56 8.10 7.62 13.44
C GLN A 56 7.64 6.60 12.39
N VAL A 57 6.97 5.53 12.80
CA VAL A 57 6.46 4.51 11.87
C VAL A 57 5.40 5.08 10.93
N GLY A 58 4.57 6.01 11.42
CA GLY A 58 3.58 6.72 10.62
C GLY A 58 4.22 7.66 9.59
N GLU A 59 5.34 8.31 9.95
CA GLU A 59 6.11 9.16 9.03
C GLU A 59 6.66 8.33 7.86
N VAL A 60 7.30 7.19 8.16
CA VAL A 60 7.84 6.27 7.15
C VAL A 60 6.73 5.69 6.26
N ALA A 61 5.59 5.31 6.85
CA ALA A 61 4.45 4.82 6.09
C ALA A 61 3.86 5.89 5.16
N LEU A 62 3.71 7.12 5.65
CA LEU A 62 3.20 8.25 4.86
C LEU A 62 4.15 8.58 3.70
N GLU A 63 5.45 8.65 3.95
CA GLU A 63 6.45 8.91 2.90
C GLU A 63 6.36 7.87 1.76
N ASN A 64 6.22 6.58 2.11
CA ASN A 64 6.10 5.53 1.12
C ASN A 64 4.77 5.57 0.35
N LEU A 65 3.68 5.97 1.00
CA LEU A 65 2.39 6.21 0.33
C LEU A 65 2.45 7.41 -0.63
N GLU A 66 3.12 8.49 -0.23
CA GLU A 66 3.34 9.66 -1.08
C GLU A 66 4.24 9.36 -2.28
N LYS A 67 5.23 8.48 -2.13
CA LYS A 67 6.02 7.99 -3.25
C LYS A 67 5.19 7.07 -4.15
N ALA A 68 4.36 6.20 -3.59
CA ALA A 68 3.49 5.31 -4.35
C ALA A 68 2.50 6.09 -5.24
N SER A 69 1.97 7.23 -4.76
CA SER A 69 1.06 8.06 -5.54
C SER A 69 1.71 8.69 -6.77
N LYS A 70 3.02 8.99 -6.71
CA LYS A 70 3.78 9.48 -7.87
C LYS A 70 3.89 8.44 -8.98
N TYR A 71 3.82 7.16 -8.63
CA TYR A 71 3.83 6.07 -9.61
C TYR A 71 2.46 5.79 -10.21
N ASP A 72 1.37 6.39 -9.71
CA ASP A 72 0.02 6.08 -10.19
C ASP A 72 -0.12 6.28 -11.71
N ALA A 73 0.44 7.37 -12.24
CA ALA A 73 0.47 7.64 -13.69
C ALA A 73 1.26 6.58 -14.47
N GLU A 74 2.44 6.17 -13.98
CA GLU A 74 3.24 5.10 -14.60
C GLU A 74 2.52 3.74 -14.58
N LEU A 75 1.67 3.52 -13.58
CA LEU A 75 0.92 2.28 -13.39
C LEU A 75 -0.43 2.29 -14.14
N GLY A 76 -0.70 3.35 -14.91
CA GLY A 76 -1.89 3.51 -15.75
C GLY A 76 -3.12 4.03 -15.00
N GLY A 77 -2.93 4.84 -13.96
CA GLY A 77 -4.00 5.50 -13.19
C GLY A 77 -4.90 4.51 -12.45
N ARG A 78 -4.30 3.44 -11.91
CA ARG A 78 -5.05 2.33 -11.30
C ARG A 78 -5.29 2.64 -9.82
N PRO A 79 -6.51 2.41 -9.30
CA PRO A 79 -6.81 2.70 -7.89
C PRO A 79 -5.91 1.87 -6.96
N LEU A 80 -4.91 2.49 -6.33
CA LEU A 80 -3.97 1.81 -5.43
C LEU A 80 -4.61 1.52 -4.06
N ASP A 81 -4.23 0.39 -3.47
CA ASP A 81 -4.55 0.04 -2.08
C ASP A 81 -3.53 0.67 -1.13
N SER A 82 -3.84 0.81 0.15
CA SER A 82 -2.89 1.30 1.16
C SER A 82 -1.63 0.42 1.27
N SER A 83 -1.70 -0.84 0.89
CA SER A 83 -0.52 -1.71 0.78
C SER A 83 0.45 -1.31 -0.36
N ALA A 84 0.12 -0.32 -1.21
CA ALA A 84 0.97 0.19 -2.27
C ALA A 84 2.31 0.79 -1.78
N MET A 85 2.39 1.21 -0.51
CA MET A 85 3.66 1.54 0.13
C MET A 85 4.70 0.42 -0.01
N TYR A 86 4.29 -0.85 -0.05
CA TYR A 86 5.20 -1.96 -0.28
C TYR A 86 5.79 -1.98 -1.69
N GLY A 87 5.03 -1.53 -2.70
CA GLY A 87 5.53 -1.36 -4.06
C GLY A 87 6.63 -0.30 -4.15
N THR A 88 6.52 0.77 -3.36
CA THR A 88 7.59 1.77 -3.21
C THR A 88 8.85 1.14 -2.64
N ILE A 89 8.73 0.42 -1.51
CA ILE A 89 9.86 -0.26 -0.85
C ILE A 89 10.56 -1.23 -1.82
N ARG A 90 9.79 -1.96 -2.64
CA ARG A 90 10.35 -2.84 -3.68
C ARG A 90 11.19 -2.06 -4.69
N ARG A 91 10.69 -0.93 -5.19
CA ARG A 91 11.44 -0.07 -6.13
C ARG A 91 12.72 0.48 -5.52
N GLU A 92 12.66 0.93 -4.27
CA GLU A 92 13.86 1.39 -3.55
C GLU A 92 14.90 0.28 -3.35
N ALA A 93 14.44 -0.98 -3.26
CA ALA A 93 15.29 -2.17 -3.22
C ALA A 93 15.78 -2.65 -4.61
N GLY A 94 15.53 -1.90 -5.69
CA GLY A 94 15.93 -2.27 -7.06
C GLY A 94 15.03 -3.31 -7.72
N LEU A 95 13.86 -3.59 -7.15
CA LEU A 95 12.86 -4.50 -7.72
C LEU A 95 11.73 -3.74 -8.42
N ASP A 96 10.94 -4.46 -9.21
CA ASP A 96 9.72 -3.88 -9.77
C ASP A 96 8.65 -3.61 -8.71
N PHE A 97 7.86 -2.56 -8.96
CA PHE A 97 6.72 -2.18 -8.11
C PHE A 97 5.74 -3.34 -7.91
N PHE A 98 5.41 -4.05 -9.00
CA PHE A 98 4.62 -5.28 -8.98
C PHE A 98 5.52 -6.51 -9.02
N THR A 99 5.09 -7.59 -8.36
CA THR A 99 5.72 -8.92 -8.49
C THR A 99 5.48 -9.51 -9.88
N ASP A 100 6.30 -10.48 -10.28
CA ASP A 100 6.15 -11.18 -11.57
C ASP A 100 4.80 -11.86 -11.70
N PHE A 101 4.33 -12.50 -10.64
CA PHE A 101 2.98 -13.06 -10.55
C PHE A 101 1.89 -12.02 -10.90
N ARG A 102 2.08 -10.78 -10.43
CA ARG A 102 1.13 -9.71 -10.68
C ARG A 102 1.26 -9.12 -12.08
N LYS A 103 2.47 -9.03 -12.61
CA LYS A 103 2.75 -8.65 -14.00
C LYS A 103 2.12 -9.64 -14.97
N GLU A 104 2.30 -10.95 -14.76
CA GLU A 104 1.72 -12.01 -15.59
C GLU A 104 0.19 -11.99 -15.55
N ARG A 105 -0.42 -11.81 -14.37
CA ARG A 105 -1.87 -11.61 -14.27
C ARG A 105 -2.32 -10.36 -15.03
N ASN A 106 -1.53 -9.29 -15.01
CA ASN A 106 -1.85 -8.05 -15.70
C ASN A 106 -1.72 -8.15 -17.22
N SER A 107 -0.84 -9.02 -17.74
CA SER A 107 -0.64 -9.23 -19.18
C SER A 107 -1.65 -10.18 -19.81
N LYS A 108 -2.28 -11.07 -19.03
CA LYS A 108 -3.36 -11.98 -19.49
C LYS A 108 -4.71 -11.28 -19.66
N LYS A 109 -4.72 -10.01 -20.07
CA LYS A 109 -5.93 -9.20 -20.29
C LYS A 109 -6.25 -9.06 -21.76
#